data_AF-B8L004-F1
#
_entry.id   AF-B8L004-F1
#
_cell.length_a   1.000
_cell.length_b   1.000
_cell.length_c   1.000
_cell.angle_alpha   90.00
_cell.angle_beta   90.00
_cell.angle_gamma   90.00
#
_symmetry.space_group_name_H-M   'P 1'
#
loop_
_entity.id
_entity.type
_entity.pdbx_description
1 polymer ?
#
loop_
_entity_poly.entity_id
_entity_poly.type
_entity_poly.pdbx_seq_one_letter_code
_entity_poly.pdbx_strand_id
1 'polypeptide(L)' 'MYAFARVEPLDQPLQDMLAQLTDVLARVHGNETSPKDFLLVREPPQPVDESAARAQQIAELFQAASAKNSIH' A
#
# COMPACT_ATOMS: atom_id res chain seq x y z
N MET A 1 2.17 18.09 29.01
CA MET A 1 1.25 18.23 27.86
C MET A 1 2.09 18.07 26.60
N TYR A 2 2.14 16.86 26.03
CA TYR A 2 2.98 16.60 24.85
C TYR A 2 2.29 17.20 23.65
N ALA A 3 2.83 18.32 23.15
CA ALA A 3 2.46 18.87 21.87
C ALA A 3 2.99 17.90 20.80
N PHE A 4 2.19 16.89 20.48
CA PHE A 4 2.31 16.23 19.19
C PHE A 4 1.99 17.31 18.17
N ALA A 5 3.03 17.99 17.68
CA ALA A 5 2.93 18.78 16.47
C ALA A 5 2.33 17.83 15.44
N ARG A 6 1.05 18.04 15.12
CA ARG A 6 0.44 17.44 13.94
C ARG A 6 1.33 17.94 12.82
N VAL A 7 2.21 17.07 12.31
CA VAL A 7 2.99 17.35 11.12
C VAL A 7 1.94 17.70 10.08
N GLU A 8 1.82 18.98 9.75
CA GLU A 8 0.96 19.39 8.64
C GLU A 8 1.39 18.57 7.44
N PRO A 9 0.45 17.98 6.70
CA PRO A 9 0.79 17.19 5.53
C PRO A 9 1.64 18.07 4.63
N LEU A 10 2.85 17.59 4.30
CA LEU A 10 3.76 18.31 3.43
C LEU A 10 3.00 18.68 2.15
N ASP A 11 3.00 19.96 1.77
CA ASP A 11 2.34 20.42 0.57
C ASP A 11 2.83 19.62 -0.65
N GLN A 12 1.91 19.16 -1.50
CA GLN A 12 2.24 18.33 -2.67
C GLN A 12 3.33 18.94 -3.56
N PRO A 13 3.32 20.27 -3.86
CA PRO A 13 4.40 20.88 -4.64
C PRO A 13 5.78 20.81 -3.97
N LEU A 14 5.83 20.92 -2.64
CA LEU A 14 7.08 20.83 -1.87
C LEU A 14 7.60 19.38 -1.87
N GLN A 15 6.70 18.41 -1.74
CA GLN A 15 7.04 17.00 -1.87
C GLN A 15 7.61 16.66 -3.25
N ASP A 16 6.96 17.13 -4.31
CA ASP A 16 7.39 16.87 -5.68
C ASP A 16 8.76 17.51 -5.95
N MET A 17 8.99 18.72 -5.44
CA MET A 17 10.30 19.38 -5.55
C MET A 17 11.40 18.59 -4.83
N LEU A 18 11.16 18.15 -3.59
CA LEU A 18 12.13 17.37 -2.83
C LEU A 18 12.44 16.03 -3.51
N ALA A 19 11.42 15.36 -4.04
CA ALA A 19 11.55 14.12 -4.79
C ALA A 19 12.39 14.31 -6.07
N GLN A 20 12.18 15.40 -6.81
CA GLN A 20 12.98 15.72 -8.00
C GLN A 20 14.44 16.03 -7.65
N LEU A 21 14.68 16.81 -6.60
CA LEU A 21 16.04 17.16 -6.16
C LEU A 21 16.83 15.92 -5.74
N THR A 22 16.20 15.04 -4.95
CA THR A 22 16.83 13.79 -4.49
C THR A 22 17.08 12.83 -5.63
N ASP A 23 16.17 12.73 -6.59
CA ASP A 23 16.35 11.93 -7.80
C ASP A 23 17.51 12.42 -8.68
N VAL A 24 17.65 13.73 -8.88
CA VAL A 24 18.82 14.30 -9.59
C VAL A 24 20.12 13.96 -8.88
N LEU A 25 20.18 14.12 -7.55
CA LEU A 25 21.37 13.76 -6.78
C LEU A 25 21.68 12.26 -6.88
N ALA A 26 20.68 11.40 -6.74
CA ALA A 26 20.85 9.96 -6.82
C ALA A 26 21.38 9.52 -8.20
N ARG A 27 20.89 10.10 -9.29
CA ARG A 27 21.38 9.84 -10.65
C ARG A 27 22.80 10.34 -10.88
N VAL A 28 23.19 11.49 -10.32
CA VAL A 28 24.58 11.98 -10.39
C VAL A 28 25.55 10.99 -9.73
N HIS A 29 25.09 10.27 -8.71
CA HIS A 29 25.85 9.20 -8.05
C HIS A 29 25.78 7.84 -8.77
N GLY A 30 25.13 7.75 -9.94
CA GLY A 30 25.04 6.52 -10.73
C GLY A 30 23.92 5.56 -10.30
N ASN A 31 22.98 6.02 -9.47
CA ASN A 31 21.82 5.21 -9.11
C ASN A 31 20.73 5.34 -10.18
N GLU A 32 20.11 4.23 -10.56
CA GLU A 32 18.91 4.23 -11.39
C GLU A 32 17.68 4.45 -10.50
N THR A 33 17.28 5.72 -10.36
CA THR A 33 16.13 6.14 -9.57
C THR A 33 15.16 6.98 -10.38
N SER A 34 13.96 7.14 -9.82
CA SER A 34 12.93 8.06 -10.30
C SER A 34 12.40 8.91 -9.14
N PRO A 35 11.79 10.09 -9.39
CA PRO A 35 11.23 10.92 -8.34
C PRO A 35 10.20 10.19 -7.48
N LYS A 36 9.48 9.23 -8.07
CA LYS A 36 8.47 8.41 -7.36
C LYS A 36 9.06 7.62 -6.19
N ASP A 37 10.35 7.27 -6.26
CA ASP A 37 11.04 6.50 -5.23
C ASP A 37 11.30 7.34 -3.97
N PHE A 38 11.23 8.67 -4.11
CA PHE A 38 11.50 9.65 -3.05
C PHE A 38 10.23 10.36 -2.54
N LEU A 39 9.04 9.92 -2.95
CA LEU A 39 7.79 10.44 -2.41
C LEU A 39 7.65 10.06 -0.93
N LEU A 40 7.60 11.08 -0.07
CA LEU A 40 7.48 10.94 1.39
C LEU A 40 6.14 10.34 1.86
N VAL A 41 5.11 10.48 1.04
CA VAL A 41 3.75 9.96 1.27
C VAL A 41 3.50 9.00 0.13
N ARG A 42 3.54 7.71 0.45
CA ARG A 42 3.22 6.67 -0.53
C ARG A 42 1.71 6.62 -0.68
N GLU A 43 1.26 6.56 -1.93
CA GLU A 43 -0.15 6.29 -2.22
C GLU A 43 -0.53 4.96 -1.54
N PRO A 44 -1.64 4.90 -0.80
CA PRO A 44 -2.04 3.66 -0.15
C PRO A 44 -2.15 2.56 -1.21
N PRO A 45 -1.64 1.35 -0.94
CA PRO A 45 -1.73 0.26 -1.89
C PRO A 45 -3.18 0.08 -2.32
N GLN A 46 -3.41 -0.09 -3.62
CA GLN A 46 -4.75 -0.30 -4.15
C GLN A 46 -5.41 -1.45 -3.38
N PRO A 47 -6.70 -1.31 -3.01
CA PRO A 47 -7.40 -2.38 -2.33
C PRO A 47 -7.35 -3.62 -3.22
N VAL A 48 -6.66 -4.66 -2.75
CA VAL A 48 -6.60 -5.94 -3.45
C VAL A 48 -8.00 -6.53 -3.39
N ASP A 49 -8.57 -6.86 -4.55
CA ASP A 49 -9.88 -7.47 -4.64
C ASP A 49 -9.81 -8.94 -4.16
N GLU A 50 -9.92 -9.13 -2.84
CA GLU A 50 -9.94 -10.44 -2.19
C GLU A 50 -11.28 -11.18 -2.35
N SER A 51 -12.24 -10.62 -3.10
CA SER A 51 -13.59 -11.20 -3.21
C SER A 51 -13.57 -12.62 -3.77
N ALA A 52 -12.71 -12.89 -4.76
CA ALA A 52 -12.57 -14.21 -5.37
C ALA A 52 -11.98 -15.24 -4.39
N ALA A 53 -10.94 -14.86 -3.65
CA ALA A 53 -10.30 -15.72 -2.66
C ALA A 53 -11.25 -16.02 -1.48
N ARG A 54 -12.01 -15.01 -1.03
CA ARG A 54 -13.02 -15.17 0.01
C ARG A 54 -14.20 -16.03 -0.45
N ALA A 55 -14.63 -15.89 -1.70
CA ALA A 55 -15.70 -16.73 -2.26
C ALA A 55 -15.31 -18.22 -2.30
N GLN A 56 -14.05 -18.52 -2.66
CA GLN A 56 -13.52 -19.89 -2.64
C GLN A 56 -13.49 -20.46 -1.21
N GLN A 57 -12.97 -19.72 -0.23
CA GLN A 57 -12.97 -20.16 1.17
C GLN A 57 -14.38 -20.45 1.70
N ILE A 58 -15.35 -19.59 1.36
CA ILE A 58 -16.75 -19.78 1.76
C ILE A 58 -17.31 -21.06 1.13
N ALA A 59 -17.08 -21.29 -0.17
CA ALA A 59 -17.54 -22.50 -0.85
C ALA A 59 -16.98 -23.78 -0.22
N GLU A 60 -15.69 -23.78 0.14
CA GLU A 60 -15.04 -24.91 0.83
C GLU A 60 -15.66 -25.18 2.21
N LEU A 61 -15.91 -24.12 3.00
CA LEU A 61 -16.57 -24.26 4.31
C LEU A 61 -17.98 -24.83 4.18
N PHE A 62 -18.76 -24.38 3.20
CA PHE A 62 -20.10 -24.91 2.93
C PHE A 62 -20.07 -26.38 2.50
N GLN A 63 -19.13 -26.76 1.62
CA GLN A 63 -18.96 -28.15 1.20
C GLN A 63 -18.55 -29.05 2.36
N ALA A 64 -17.60 -28.60 3.19
CA ALA A 64 -17.17 -29.35 4.38
C ALA A 64 -18.30 -29.52 5.40
N ALA A 65 -19.12 -28.48 5.61
CA ALA A 65 -20.29 -28.56 6.49
C ALA A 65 -21.40 -29.46 5.91
N SER A 66 -21.65 -29.38 4.61
CA SER A 66 -22.64 -30.22 3.92
C SER A 66 -22.26 -31.71 3.97
N ALA A 67 -21.00 -32.04 3.71
CA ALA A 67 -20.49 -33.40 3.82
C ALA A 67 -20.65 -33.94 5.26
N LYS A 68 -20.36 -33.14 6.28
CA LYS A 68 -20.56 -33.51 7.69
C LYS A 68 -22.04 -33.73 8.04
N ASN A 69 -22.96 -32.95 7.49
CA ASN A 69 -24.40 -33.12 7.72
C ASN A 69 -25.01 -34.30 6.94
N SER A 70 -24.39 -34.76 5.85
CA SER A 70 -24.90 -35.87 5.03
C SER A 70 -24.66 -37.27 5.61
N ILE A 71 -23.93 -37.38 6.72
CA ILE A 71 -23.56 -38.64 7.38
C ILE A 71 -24.47 -38.92 8.62
N HIS A 72 -25.45 -38.05 8.88
CA HIS A 72 -26.53 -38.27 9.86
C HIS A 72 -27.85 -38.60 9.16
#